data_AF-A0A1V4M2C3-F1
#
_entry.id   AF-A0A1V4M2C3-F1
#
_cell.length_a   1.000
_cell.length_b   1.000
_cell.length_c   1.000
_cell.angle_alpha   90.00
_cell.angle_beta   90.00
_cell.angle_gamma   90.00
#
_symmetry.space_group_name_H-M   'P 1'
#
loop_
_entity.id
_entity.type
_entity.pdbx_description
1 polymer ?
#
loop_
_entity_poly.entity_id
_entity_poly.type
_entity_poly.pdbx_seq_one_letter_code
_entity_poly.pdbx_strand_id
1 'polypeptide(L)'
;MLYKAQEIIDEANRLGGAVIAAHPYRLGLGYGGEAVKKLHSLTALEVYNGGNNHNDNKLALELAATLNLPGTGGSDAHCIKDIGRCYTEFFTPLQTLNDLIAALKAGEYLARNSGALKK
;
A
#
# COMPACT_ATOMS: atom_id res chain seq x y z
N MET A 1 -6.07 20.57 -13.92
CA MET A 1 -5.20 20.86 -12.76
C MET A 1 -4.64 19.53 -12.30
N LEU A 2 -3.32 19.32 -12.36
CA LEU A 2 -2.66 18.12 -11.83
C LEU A 2 -2.21 18.47 -10.40
N TYR A 3 -2.87 17.88 -9.41
CA TYR A 3 -2.46 18.01 -8.00
C TYR A 3 -1.13 17.29 -7.78
N LYS A 4 -0.26 17.85 -6.92
CA LYS A 4 0.95 17.15 -6.49
C LYS A 4 0.57 16.07 -5.48
N ALA A 5 1.32 14.96 -5.44
CA ALA A 5 1.03 13.88 -4.51
C ALA A 5 1.01 14.34 -3.04
N GLN A 6 1.92 15.23 -2.64
CA GLN A 6 1.93 15.76 -1.27
C GLN A 6 0.65 16.54 -0.93
N GLU A 7 0.11 17.32 -1.87
CA GLU A 7 -1.14 18.07 -1.64
C GLU A 7 -2.32 17.12 -1.42
N ILE A 8 -2.35 16.00 -2.13
CA ILE A 8 -3.38 14.96 -1.95
C ILE A 8 -3.20 14.27 -0.59
N ILE A 9 -1.96 13.97 -0.19
CA ILE A 9 -1.67 13.35 1.10
C ILE A 9 -2.10 14.26 2.25
N ASP A 10 -1.76 15.55 2.18
CA ASP A 10 -2.08 16.53 3.21
C ASP A 10 -3.61 16.69 3.34
N GLU A 11 -4.33 16.78 2.22
CA GLU A 11 -5.79 16.91 2.23
C GLU A 11 -6.49 15.65 2.74
N ALA A 12 -6.03 14.46 2.32
CA ALA A 12 -6.58 13.20 2.83
C ALA A 12 -6.36 13.06 4.33
N ASN A 13 -5.18 13.44 4.85
CA ASN A 13 -4.91 13.47 6.27
C ASN A 13 -5.77 14.50 7.01
N ARG A 14 -5.96 15.70 6.44
CA ARG A 14 -6.84 16.74 6.99
C ARG A 14 -8.29 16.26 7.16
N LEU A 15 -8.76 15.45 6.23
CA LEU A 15 -10.09 14.81 6.24
C LEU A 15 -10.15 13.55 7.13
N GLY A 16 -9.05 13.19 7.79
CA GLY A 16 -9.00 12.02 8.67
C GLY A 16 -8.78 10.69 7.97
N GLY A 17 -8.51 10.69 6.65
CA GLY A 17 -8.27 9.48 5.85
C GLY A 17 -6.93 8.80 6.14
N ALA A 18 -6.71 7.66 5.48
CA ALA A 18 -5.45 6.94 5.43
C ALA A 18 -4.92 6.97 3.99
N VAL A 19 -3.60 7.13 3.82
CA VAL A 19 -2.97 7.25 2.50
C VAL A 19 -1.87 6.22 2.35
N ILE A 20 -1.94 5.46 1.27
CA ILE A 20 -1.03 4.35 0.99
C ILE A 20 -0.39 4.60 -0.36
N ALA A 21 0.94 4.56 -0.46
CA ALA A 21 1.60 4.63 -1.75
C ALA A 21 1.49 3.26 -2.45
N ALA A 22 0.69 3.20 -3.52
CA ALA A 22 0.44 1.99 -4.28
C ALA A 22 1.64 1.60 -5.15
N HIS A 23 1.96 0.30 -5.17
CA HIS A 23 2.94 -0.38 -6.03
C HIS A 23 4.11 0.52 -6.50
N PRO A 24 4.95 1.03 -5.56
CA PRO A 24 5.86 2.14 -5.81
C PRO A 24 6.94 1.85 -6.86
N TYR A 25 7.28 0.59 -7.07
CA TYR A 25 8.31 0.15 -8.02
C TYR A 25 7.76 -0.44 -9.32
N ARG A 26 6.44 -0.47 -9.53
CA ARG A 26 5.86 -1.06 -10.74
C ARG A 26 6.29 -0.27 -11.98
N LEU A 27 7.00 -0.92 -12.89
CA LEU A 27 7.51 -0.27 -14.10
C LEU A 27 6.35 0.37 -14.91
N GLY A 28 6.48 1.67 -15.20
CA GLY A 28 5.51 2.43 -16.00
C GLY A 28 4.23 2.87 -15.28
N LEU A 29 3.99 2.42 -14.04
CA LEU A 29 2.76 2.70 -13.29
C LEU A 29 3.00 3.12 -11.82
N GLY A 30 4.17 2.83 -11.26
CA GLY A 30 4.55 3.20 -9.90
C GLY A 30 5.04 4.63 -9.80
N TYR A 31 4.90 5.22 -8.61
CA TYR A 31 5.36 6.59 -8.33
C TYR A 31 6.89 6.71 -8.25
N GLY A 32 7.59 5.58 -8.09
CA GLY A 32 9.04 5.49 -7.96
C GLY A 32 9.52 5.64 -6.51
N GLY A 33 10.37 4.72 -6.05
CA GLY A 33 10.83 4.71 -4.65
C GLY A 33 11.49 6.00 -4.18
N GLU A 34 12.36 6.61 -4.99
CA GLU A 34 13.00 7.89 -4.66
C GLU A 34 12.02 9.07 -4.57
N ALA A 35 10.92 9.03 -5.32
CA ALA A 35 9.87 10.02 -5.20
C ALA A 35 9.04 9.79 -3.92
N VAL A 36 8.75 8.53 -3.59
CA VAL A 36 8.05 8.16 -2.35
C VAL A 36 8.84 8.57 -1.11
N LYS A 37 10.17 8.43 -1.11
CA LYS A 37 11.03 8.89 0.00
C LYS A 37 10.89 10.40 0.31
N LYS A 38 10.43 11.19 -0.65
CA LYS A 38 10.22 12.64 -0.50
C LYS A 38 8.81 12.99 -0.02
N LEU A 39 7.92 12.01 0.08
CA LEU A 39 6.56 12.21 0.58
C LEU A 39 6.55 12.13 2.10
N HIS A 40 5.65 12.87 2.72
CA HIS A 40 5.47 12.92 4.16
C HIS A 40 4.04 12.55 4.52
N SER A 41 3.84 12.02 5.73
CA SER A 41 2.51 11.68 6.26
C SER A 41 1.77 10.58 5.49
N LEU A 42 2.50 9.67 4.86
CA LEU A 42 1.95 8.40 4.39
C LEU A 42 1.56 7.54 5.60
N THR A 43 0.42 6.86 5.51
CA THR A 43 -0.02 5.88 6.52
C THR A 43 0.73 4.56 6.36
N ALA A 44 0.92 4.11 5.12
CA ALA A 44 1.55 2.83 4.81
C ALA A 44 2.12 2.82 3.39
N LEU A 45 2.81 1.72 3.05
CA LEU A 45 3.27 1.43 1.70
C LEU A 45 2.66 0.10 1.22
N GLU A 46 2.23 0.01 -0.04
CA GLU A 46 1.88 -1.28 -0.61
C GLU A 46 3.16 -2.08 -0.91
N VAL A 47 3.40 -3.13 -0.13
CA VAL A 47 4.60 -3.99 -0.22
C VAL A 47 4.35 -5.29 -0.97
N TYR A 48 3.09 -5.72 -1.07
CA TYR A 48 2.68 -6.86 -1.88
C TYR A 48 1.55 -6.48 -2.82
N ASN A 49 1.86 -6.35 -4.11
CA ASN A 49 0.85 -6.17 -5.15
C ASN A 49 0.72 -7.43 -6.01
N GLY A 50 -0.52 -7.83 -6.30
CA GLY A 50 -0.86 -9.03 -7.08
C GLY A 50 -0.43 -9.00 -8.56
N GLY A 51 -0.21 -7.80 -9.10
CA GLY A 51 0.27 -7.53 -10.46
C GLY A 51 1.77 -7.27 -10.59
N ASN A 52 2.50 -7.20 -9.46
CA ASN A 52 3.94 -6.98 -9.44
C ASN A 52 4.74 -8.28 -9.55
N ASN A 53 5.96 -8.17 -10.05
CA ASN A 53 6.94 -9.26 -9.96
C ASN A 53 7.56 -9.33 -8.55
N HIS A 54 8.28 -10.41 -8.24
CA HIS A 54 8.92 -10.60 -6.94
C HIS A 54 9.88 -9.46 -6.54
N ASN A 55 10.70 -8.96 -7.48
CA ASN A 55 11.69 -7.92 -7.19
C ASN A 55 11.04 -6.58 -6.86
N ASP A 56 9.97 -6.19 -7.56
CA ASP A 56 9.25 -4.94 -7.29
C ASP A 56 8.64 -4.96 -5.88
N ASN A 57 8.05 -6.10 -5.48
CA ASN A 57 7.51 -6.29 -4.13
C ASN A 57 8.63 -6.30 -3.07
N LYS A 58 9.79 -6.92 -3.36
CA LYS A 58 10.95 -6.91 -2.48
C LYS A 58 11.47 -5.48 -2.25
N LEU A 59 11.63 -4.69 -3.31
CA LEU A 59 12.05 -3.29 -3.21
C LEU A 59 11.04 -2.45 -2.42
N ALA A 60 9.73 -2.70 -2.60
CA ALA A 60 8.69 -2.02 -1.82
C ALA A 60 8.80 -2.38 -0.33
N LEU A 61 9.03 -3.64 0.02
CA LEU A 61 9.25 -4.06 1.40
C LEU A 61 10.47 -3.38 2.05
N GLU A 62 11.59 -3.32 1.32
CA GLU A 62 12.82 -2.62 1.76
C GLU A 62 12.60 -1.12 1.96
N LEU A 63 11.81 -0.49 1.08
CA LEU A 63 11.42 0.91 1.18
C LEU A 63 10.54 1.17 2.41
N ALA A 64 9.55 0.32 2.67
CA ALA A 64 8.69 0.44 3.84
C ALA A 64 9.51 0.36 5.15
N ALA A 65 10.47 -0.58 5.21
CA ALA A 65 11.39 -0.71 6.33
C ALA A 65 12.27 0.54 6.49
N THR A 66 12.79 1.10 5.39
CA THR A 66 13.62 2.32 5.40
C THR A 66 12.84 3.54 5.91
N LEU A 67 11.55 3.63 5.56
CA LEU A 67 10.68 4.73 5.96
C LEU A 67 10.00 4.52 7.32
N ASN A 68 10.23 3.38 7.98
CA ASN A 68 9.53 2.96 9.20
C ASN A 68 8.00 3.03 9.06
N LEU A 69 7.50 2.57 7.91
CA LEU A 69 6.07 2.52 7.60
C LEU A 69 5.56 1.07 7.58
N PRO A 70 4.32 0.82 8.04
CA PRO A 70 3.71 -0.50 7.88
C PRO A 70 3.48 -0.81 6.40
N GLY A 71 3.45 -2.11 6.08
CA GLY A 71 3.25 -2.61 4.72
C GLY A 71 1.85 -3.16 4.52
N THR A 72 1.17 -2.78 3.43
CA THR A 72 -0.11 -3.36 2.99
C THR A 72 0.05 -4.29 1.80
N GLY A 73 -0.93 -5.17 1.61
CA GLY A 73 -1.06 -6.02 0.43
C GLY A 73 -2.36 -5.75 -0.34
N GLY A 74 -2.28 -5.74 -1.66
CA GLY A 74 -3.40 -5.47 -2.56
C GLY A 74 -3.36 -6.34 -3.81
N SER A 75 -4.51 -6.85 -4.23
CA SER A 75 -4.57 -7.75 -5.39
C SER A 75 -4.39 -7.03 -6.74
N ASP A 76 -4.75 -5.74 -6.81
CA ASP A 76 -4.87 -4.96 -8.05
C ASP A 76 -5.68 -5.70 -9.13
N ALA A 77 -6.76 -6.34 -8.69
CA ALA A 77 -7.54 -7.25 -9.51
C ALA A 77 -8.30 -6.53 -10.63
N HIS A 78 -8.01 -6.90 -11.88
CA HIS A 78 -8.75 -6.46 -13.06
C HIS A 78 -9.66 -7.56 -13.63
N CYS A 79 -9.61 -8.77 -13.04
CA CYS A 79 -10.54 -9.85 -13.30
C CYS A 79 -10.65 -10.81 -12.09
N ILE A 80 -11.66 -11.69 -12.08
CA ILE A 80 -12.01 -12.54 -10.93
C ILE A 80 -10.82 -13.38 -10.42
N LYS A 81 -10.00 -13.91 -11.34
CA LYS A 81 -8.81 -14.74 -11.00
C LYS A 81 -7.66 -13.98 -10.34
N ASP A 82 -7.73 -12.65 -10.26
CA ASP A 82 -6.69 -11.83 -9.65
C ASP A 82 -7.04 -11.49 -8.18
N ILE A 83 -8.32 -11.62 -7.80
CA ILE A 83 -8.80 -11.33 -6.45
C ILE A 83 -8.04 -12.17 -5.42
N GLY A 84 -7.54 -11.52 -4.37
CA GLY A 84 -6.88 -12.18 -3.24
C GLY A 84 -5.47 -12.72 -3.53
N ARG A 85 -4.85 -12.39 -4.68
CA ARG A 85 -3.43 -12.71 -4.92
C ARG A 85 -2.50 -12.12 -3.86
N CYS A 86 -2.79 -10.90 -3.45
CA CYS A 86 -2.22 -10.25 -2.28
C CYS A 86 -3.34 -9.52 -1.54
N TYR A 87 -3.21 -9.41 -0.22
CA TYR A 87 -4.22 -8.81 0.65
C TYR A 87 -3.59 -8.32 1.96
N THR A 88 -4.34 -7.51 2.71
CA THR A 88 -3.96 -7.06 4.04
C THR A 88 -4.78 -7.83 5.07
N GLU A 89 -4.11 -8.56 5.95
CA GLU A 89 -4.72 -9.33 7.03
C GLU A 89 -4.79 -8.47 8.30
N PHE A 90 -6.01 -8.23 8.78
CA PHE A 90 -6.27 -7.54 10.04
C PHE A 90 -6.60 -8.57 11.13
N PHE A 91 -6.12 -8.33 12.35
CA PHE A 91 -6.31 -9.27 13.47
C PHE A 91 -7.63 -9.08 14.22
N THR A 92 -8.35 -8.01 13.90
CA THR A 92 -9.64 -7.68 14.49
C THR A 92 -10.70 -7.53 13.40
N PRO A 93 -11.96 -7.90 13.68
CA PRO A 93 -13.05 -7.66 12.75
C PRO A 93 -13.25 -6.16 12.51
N LEU A 94 -13.30 -5.75 11.24
CA LEU A 94 -13.61 -4.39 10.83
C LEU A 94 -15.08 -4.33 10.39
N GLN A 95 -15.88 -3.44 10.98
CA GLN A 95 -17.31 -3.30 10.67
C GLN A 95 -17.59 -2.01 9.90
N THR A 96 -16.73 -1.01 10.05
CA THR A 96 -16.90 0.32 9.46
C THR A 96 -15.65 0.78 8.72
N LEU A 97 -15.82 1.80 7.87
CA LEU A 97 -14.70 2.50 7.25
C LEU A 97 -13.76 3.14 8.30
N ASN A 98 -14.32 3.64 9.40
CA ASN A 98 -13.52 4.23 10.47
C ASN A 98 -12.67 3.18 11.19
N ASP A 99 -13.17 1.96 11.36
CA ASP A 99 -12.38 0.85 11.92
C ASP A 99 -11.19 0.54 11.01
N LEU A 100 -11.42 0.49 9.69
CA LEU A 100 -10.36 0.27 8.71
C LEU A 100 -9.31 1.39 8.74
N ILE A 101 -9.73 2.65 8.74
CA ILE A 101 -8.81 3.79 8.80
C ILE A 101 -8.01 3.76 10.11
N ALA A 102 -8.65 3.48 11.24
CA ALA A 102 -7.99 3.38 12.54
C ALA A 102 -6.97 2.23 12.56
N ALA A 103 -7.34 1.05 12.07
CA ALA A 103 -6.43 -0.10 11.98
C ALA A 103 -5.24 0.17 11.06
N LEU A 104 -5.47 0.83 9.91
CA LEU A 104 -4.41 1.26 9.00
C LEU A 104 -3.43 2.24 9.69
N LYS A 105 -3.95 3.21 10.44
CA LYS A 105 -3.12 4.17 11.20
C LYS A 105 -2.39 3.54 12.38
N ALA A 106 -2.96 2.51 12.99
CA ALA A 106 -2.33 1.78 14.09
C ALA A 106 -1.18 0.87 13.62
N GLY A 107 -1.18 0.44 12.35
CA GLY A 107 -0.16 -0.47 11.82
C GLY A 107 -0.33 -1.94 12.27
N GLU A 108 -1.45 -2.30 12.89
CA GLU A 108 -1.72 -3.63 13.45
C GLU A 108 -2.30 -4.60 12.41
N TYR A 109 -1.55 -4.86 11.35
CA TYR A 109 -1.93 -5.75 10.25
C TYR A 109 -0.70 -6.29 9.53
N LEU A 110 -0.90 -7.29 8.68
CA LEU A 110 0.17 -7.87 7.86
C LEU A 110 -0.22 -7.91 6.39
N ALA A 111 0.69 -7.45 5.53
CA ALA A 111 0.61 -7.72 4.10
C ALA A 111 0.84 -9.21 3.84
N ARG A 112 -0.03 -9.81 3.03
CA ARG A 112 0.04 -11.22 2.64
C ARG A 112 0.06 -11.38 1.12
N ASN A 113 0.73 -12.44 0.71
CA ASN A 113 0.67 -13.02 -0.64
C ASN A 113 0.07 -14.42 -0.49
N SER A 114 -0.92 -14.76 -1.32
CA SER A 114 -1.61 -16.06 -1.23
C SER A 114 -0.80 -17.25 -1.77
N GLY A 115 0.46 -17.03 -2.15
CA GLY A 115 1.32 -18.04 -2.80
C GLY A 115 1.05 -18.18 -4.30
N ALA A 116 0.12 -17.39 -4.84
CA ALA A 116 -0.22 -17.36 -6.26
C ALA A 116 0.74 -16.49 -7.11
N LEU A 117 1.60 -15.69 -6.47
CA LEU A 117 2.67 -14.96 -7.17
C LEU A 117 3.76 -15.95 -7.62
N LYS A 118 3.53 -16.61 -8.75
CA LYS A 118 4.58 -17.28 -9.52
C LYS A 118 5.09 -16.28 -10.57
N LYS A 119 6.11 -15.49 -10.22
CA LYS A 119 7.07 -14.82 -11.13
C LYS A 119 8.12 -14.01 -10.36
#